data_AF-A0A7S3EV46-F1
#
_entry.id   AF-A0A7S3EV46-F1
#
_cell.length_a   1.000
_cell.length_b   1.000
_cell.length_c   1.000
_cell.angle_alpha   90.00
_cell.angle_beta   90.00
_cell.angle_gamma   90.00
#
_symmetry.space_group_name_H-M   'P 1'
#
loop_
_entity.id
_entity.type
_entity.pdbx_description
1 polymer ?
#
loop_
_entity_poly.entity_id
_entity_poly.type
_entity_poly.pdbx_seq_one_letter_code
_entity_poly.pdbx_strand_id
1 'polypeptide(L)'
;YTPALADLRSSKLLPDTVQQVEAFLPLMLALLLFASSTAALCLVGFFHVSLSDLCDDLVNPITLCHRKLNPKVKVEGALHVLTALVWVLAWQPIGIALALPSLVLRFYWHHELHVDPTTIFKEAVQRALRWRWSVMCAWHGVAVFIGFFQLVVHSVNALQRHAIYHNATGGLLHNHPLYNAHYPVYGAI
;
A
#
# COMPACT_ATOMS: atom_id res chain seq x y z
N TYR A 1 -34.53 -4.05 19.70
CA TYR A 1 -34.07 -3.54 18.41
C TYR A 1 -32.56 -3.42 18.46
N THR A 2 -31.84 -4.40 17.91
CA THR A 2 -30.38 -4.40 17.89
C THR A 2 -29.89 -3.63 16.67
N PRO A 3 -28.78 -2.87 16.76
CA PRO A 3 -28.24 -2.07 15.65
C PRO A 3 -27.97 -2.92 14.38
N ALA A 4 -27.68 -4.21 14.54
CA ALA A 4 -27.49 -5.16 13.44
C ALA A 4 -28.71 -5.29 12.50
N LEU A 5 -29.95 -5.15 13.01
CA LEU A 5 -31.16 -5.27 12.20
C LEU A 5 -31.48 -4.00 11.41
N ALA A 6 -31.04 -2.83 11.88
CA ALA A 6 -31.18 -1.58 11.14
C ALA A 6 -30.23 -1.56 9.93
N ASP A 7 -29.01 -2.09 10.11
CA ASP A 7 -27.97 -2.22 9.08
C ASP A 7 -28.33 -3.24 7.99
N LEU A 8 -29.09 -4.29 8.36
CA LEU A 8 -29.65 -5.28 7.43
C LEU A 8 -30.78 -4.74 6.54
N ARG A 9 -31.43 -3.64 6.94
CA ARG A 9 -32.54 -3.04 6.18
C ARG A 9 -32.03 -2.03 5.15
N SER A 10 -30.97 -1.29 5.47
CA SER A 10 -30.28 -0.40 4.52
C SER A 10 -29.50 -1.18 3.48
N SER A 11 -28.90 -2.33 3.84
CA SER A 11 -28.16 -3.18 2.90
C SER A 11 -29.00 -3.77 1.78
N LYS A 12 -30.28 -4.08 2.02
CA LYS A 12 -31.21 -4.61 1.00
C LYS A 12 -31.63 -3.58 -0.06
N LEU A 13 -31.35 -2.29 0.15
CA LEU A 13 -31.75 -1.21 -0.75
C LEU A 13 -30.66 -0.84 -1.76
N LEU A 14 -29.42 -1.25 -1.53
CA LEU A 14 -28.31 -1.01 -2.44
C LEU A 14 -28.15 -2.18 -3.42
N PRO A 15 -27.86 -1.93 -4.71
CA PRO A 15 -27.51 -2.98 -5.63
C PRO A 15 -26.29 -3.75 -5.10
N ASP A 16 -26.30 -5.08 -5.21
CA ASP A 16 -25.20 -5.97 -4.75
C ASP A 16 -23.81 -5.50 -5.23
N THR A 17 -23.74 -4.85 -6.39
CA THR A 17 -22.53 -4.27 -6.97
C THR A 17 -21.92 -3.15 -6.13
N VAL A 18 -22.73 -2.25 -5.54
CA VAL A 18 -22.24 -1.15 -4.72
C VAL A 18 -21.65 -1.68 -3.42
N GLN A 19 -22.32 -2.66 -2.81
CA GLN A 19 -21.89 -3.27 -1.56
C GLN A 19 -20.57 -4.05 -1.70
N GLN A 20 -20.37 -4.71 -2.85
CA GLN A 20 -19.10 -5.34 -3.18
C GLN A 20 -17.98 -4.30 -3.32
N VAL A 21 -18.20 -3.21 -4.08
CA VAL A 21 -17.20 -2.16 -4.29
C VAL A 21 -16.75 -1.53 -2.96
N GLU A 22 -17.67 -1.22 -2.06
CA GLU A 22 -17.35 -0.66 -0.73
C GLU A 22 -16.51 -1.60 0.14
N ALA A 23 -16.70 -2.91 0.00
CA ALA A 23 -15.91 -3.90 0.72
C ALA A 23 -14.50 -4.06 0.16
N PHE A 24 -14.34 -3.98 -1.17
CA PHE A 24 -13.07 -4.22 -1.88
C PHE A 24 -12.18 -2.98 -2.01
N LEU A 25 -12.76 -1.78 -2.11
CA LEU A 25 -11.99 -0.55 -2.33
C LEU A 25 -10.92 -0.31 -1.24
N PRO A 26 -11.21 -0.41 0.07
CA PRO A 26 -10.19 -0.22 1.10
C PRO A 26 -9.05 -1.24 1.02
N LEU A 27 -9.37 -2.48 0.64
CA LEU A 27 -8.38 -3.54 0.46
C LEU A 27 -7.44 -3.23 -0.72
N MET A 28 -8.00 -2.75 -1.84
CA MET A 28 -7.22 -2.36 -3.02
C MET A 28 -6.31 -1.16 -2.73
N LEU A 29 -6.81 -0.15 -2.02
CA LEU A 29 -6.00 1.00 -1.61
C LEU A 29 -4.87 0.59 -0.66
N ALA A 30 -5.15 -0.29 0.32
CA ALA A 30 -4.13 -0.80 1.22
C ALA A 30 -3.06 -1.64 0.49
N LEU A 31 -3.47 -2.47 -0.47
CA LEU A 31 -2.55 -3.24 -1.31
C LEU A 31 -1.67 -2.31 -2.16
N LEU A 32 -2.26 -1.29 -2.78
CA LEU A 32 -1.53 -0.32 -3.61
C LEU A 32 -0.55 0.51 -2.78
N LEU A 33 -0.94 0.92 -1.57
CA LEU A 33 -0.06 1.56 -0.61
C LEU A 33 1.14 0.66 -0.25
N PHE A 34 0.86 -0.58 0.16
CA PHE A 34 1.89 -1.53 0.53
C PHE A 34 2.85 -1.83 -0.63
N ALA A 35 2.32 -2.10 -1.82
CA ALA A 35 3.13 -2.40 -2.99
C ALA A 35 3.99 -1.20 -3.44
N SER A 36 3.41 0.00 -3.51
CA SER A 36 4.13 1.20 -3.95
C SER A 36 5.26 1.59 -2.98
N SER A 37 4.96 1.60 -1.68
CA SER A 37 5.93 1.89 -0.62
C SER A 37 7.04 0.84 -0.55
N THR A 38 6.73 -0.45 -0.73
CA THR A 38 7.72 -1.53 -0.77
C THR A 38 8.64 -1.39 -1.97
N ALA A 39 8.09 -1.13 -3.16
CA ALA A 39 8.87 -0.89 -4.36
C ALA A 39 9.79 0.33 -4.20
N ALA A 40 9.30 1.41 -3.59
CA ALA A 40 10.10 2.61 -3.31
C ALA A 40 11.23 2.30 -2.31
N LEU A 41 10.93 1.57 -1.23
CA LEU A 41 11.91 1.14 -0.24
C LEU A 41 13.02 0.30 -0.88
N CYS A 42 12.67 -0.66 -1.74
CA CYS A 42 13.63 -1.46 -2.49
C CYS A 42 14.53 -0.62 -3.40
N LEU A 43 13.99 0.41 -4.06
CA LEU A 43 14.79 1.33 -4.87
C LEU A 43 15.77 2.12 -4.02
N VAL A 44 15.35 2.62 -2.86
CA VAL A 44 16.23 3.35 -1.95
C VAL A 44 17.31 2.44 -1.36
N GLY A 45 16.97 1.20 -1.01
CA GLY A 45 17.93 0.17 -0.63
C GLY A 45 18.97 -0.09 -1.73
N PHE A 46 18.51 -0.22 -2.98
CA PHE A 46 19.39 -0.34 -4.14
C PHE A 46 20.33 0.86 -4.29
N PHE A 47 19.88 2.08 -4.01
CA PHE A 47 20.73 3.27 -4.06
C PHE A 47 21.84 3.24 -3.00
N HIS A 48 21.53 2.80 -1.79
CA HIS A 48 22.52 2.64 -0.72
C HIS A 48 23.59 1.61 -1.08
N VAL A 49 23.17 0.44 -1.55
CA VAL A 49 24.10 -0.62 -2.00
C VAL A 49 24.97 -0.10 -3.14
N SER A 50 24.38 0.54 -4.15
CA SER A 50 25.11 1.08 -5.29
C SER A 50 26.17 2.13 -4.92
N LEU A 51 25.93 2.94 -3.88
CA LEU A 51 26.95 3.88 -3.37
C LEU A 51 28.01 3.20 -2.49
N SER A 52 27.70 2.07 -1.87
CA SER A 52 28.70 1.25 -1.18
C SER A 52 29.63 0.60 -2.21
N ASP A 53 29.06 -0.07 -3.21
CA ASP A 53 29.79 -0.73 -4.29
C ASP A 53 30.73 0.24 -5.02
N LEU A 54 30.32 1.50 -5.19
CA LEU A 54 31.18 2.52 -5.81
C LEU A 54 32.49 2.78 -5.04
N CYS A 55 32.51 2.56 -3.73
CA CYS A 55 33.70 2.75 -2.90
C CYS A 55 34.65 1.55 -2.97
N ASP A 56 34.10 0.37 -3.20
CA ASP A 56 34.83 -0.91 -3.10
C ASP A 56 35.18 -1.50 -4.48
N ASP A 57 34.39 -1.22 -5.52
CA ASP A 57 34.53 -1.78 -6.87
C ASP A 57 34.93 -0.75 -7.93
N LEU A 58 35.67 -1.21 -8.95
CA LEU A 58 35.99 -0.45 -10.18
C LEU A 58 34.76 -0.32 -11.09
N VAL A 59 33.72 0.38 -10.63
CA VAL A 59 32.50 0.64 -11.41
C VAL A 59 32.66 1.90 -12.25
N ASN A 60 32.31 1.82 -13.54
CA ASN A 60 32.25 3.01 -14.40
C ASN A 60 31.17 3.99 -13.90
N PRO A 61 31.55 5.21 -13.47
CA PRO A 61 30.64 6.18 -12.86
C PRO A 61 29.57 6.68 -13.82
N ILE A 62 29.88 6.82 -15.11
CA ILE A 62 28.93 7.30 -16.12
C ILE A 62 27.80 6.29 -16.29
N THR A 63 28.15 5.01 -16.40
CA THR A 63 27.18 3.93 -16.51
C THR A 63 26.32 3.83 -15.26
N LEU A 64 26.93 3.92 -14.07
CA LEU A 64 26.20 3.88 -12.80
C LEU A 64 25.22 5.05 -12.68
N CYS A 65 25.68 6.29 -12.87
CA CYS A 65 24.84 7.48 -12.72
C CYS A 65 23.73 7.53 -13.76
N HIS A 66 24.07 7.46 -15.04
CA HIS A 66 23.12 7.74 -16.12
C HIS A 66 22.22 6.55 -16.47
N ARG A 67 22.72 5.32 -16.38
CA ARG A 67 21.94 4.13 -16.78
C ARG A 67 21.29 3.39 -15.61
N LYS A 68 21.85 3.49 -14.40
CA LYS A 68 21.34 2.74 -13.24
C LYS A 68 20.61 3.64 -12.24
N LEU A 69 21.28 4.65 -11.68
CA LEU A 69 20.78 5.46 -10.56
C LEU A 69 19.73 6.48 -11.00
N ASN A 70 20.07 7.44 -11.87
CA ASN A 70 19.19 8.55 -12.21
C ASN A 70 17.82 8.14 -12.78
N PRO A 71 17.72 7.13 -13.67
CA PRO A 71 16.42 6.63 -14.12
C PRO A 71 15.57 6.10 -12.97
N LYS A 72 16.19 5.40 -12.01
CA LYS A 72 15.50 4.85 -10.83
C LYS A 72 15.12 5.91 -9.82
N VAL A 73 15.87 7.00 -9.70
CA VAL A 73 15.48 8.18 -8.87
C VAL A 73 14.16 8.77 -9.37
N LYS A 74 13.92 8.78 -10.68
CA LYS A 74 12.63 9.21 -11.25
C LYS A 74 11.49 8.23 -10.92
N VAL A 75 11.76 6.93 -11.03
CA VAL A 75 10.78 5.89 -10.67
C VAL A 75 10.44 5.94 -9.18
N GLU A 76 11.43 6.12 -8.32
CA GLU A 76 11.22 6.33 -6.88
C GLU A 76 10.33 7.55 -6.62
N GLY A 77 10.59 8.67 -7.31
CA GLY A 77 9.76 9.87 -7.19
C GLY A 77 8.30 9.63 -7.60
N ALA A 78 8.08 8.86 -8.68
CA ALA A 78 6.72 8.49 -9.11
C ALA A 78 6.02 7.59 -8.07
N LEU A 79 6.74 6.63 -7.48
CA LEU A 79 6.21 5.78 -6.41
C LEU A 79 5.91 6.59 -5.14
N HIS A 80 6.75 7.56 -4.78
CA HIS A 80 6.51 8.46 -3.65
C HIS A 80 5.22 9.28 -3.83
N VAL A 81 5.02 9.84 -5.02
CA VAL A 81 3.77 10.56 -5.38
C VAL A 81 2.58 9.60 -5.35
N LEU A 82 2.72 8.38 -5.87
CA LEU A 82 1.66 7.37 -5.84
C LEU A 82 1.28 7.01 -4.39
N THR A 83 2.24 6.78 -3.51
CA THR A 83 2.02 6.51 -2.08
C THR A 83 1.24 7.65 -1.42
N ALA A 84 1.62 8.90 -1.67
CA ALA A 84 0.91 10.06 -1.14
C ALA A 84 -0.50 10.21 -1.71
N LEU A 85 -0.70 9.95 -3.01
CA LEU A 85 -2.01 9.97 -3.66
C LEU A 85 -2.94 8.93 -3.05
N VAL A 86 -2.45 7.71 -2.76
CA VAL A 86 -3.25 6.67 -2.11
C VAL A 86 -3.74 7.13 -0.74
N TRP A 87 -2.93 7.87 0.01
CA TRP A 87 -3.32 8.40 1.32
C TRP A 87 -4.42 9.45 1.23
N VAL A 88 -4.39 10.27 0.18
CA VAL A 88 -5.47 11.23 -0.15
C VAL A 88 -6.74 10.48 -0.55
N LEU A 89 -6.64 9.48 -1.43
CA LEU A 89 -7.79 8.69 -1.89
C LEU A 89 -8.44 7.87 -0.77
N ALA A 90 -7.64 7.36 0.16
CA ALA A 90 -8.12 6.65 1.35
C ALA A 90 -8.67 7.57 2.45
N TRP A 91 -8.62 8.90 2.22
CA TRP A 91 -9.05 9.94 3.16
C TRP A 91 -8.47 9.76 4.57
N GLN A 92 -7.18 9.41 4.65
CA GLN A 92 -6.48 9.15 5.91
C GLN A 92 -5.77 10.43 6.39
N PRO A 93 -6.32 11.18 7.35
CA PRO A 93 -5.81 12.51 7.70
C PRO A 93 -4.40 12.48 8.29
N ILE A 94 -4.13 11.52 9.18
CA ILE A 94 -2.78 11.29 9.75
C ILE A 94 -1.80 10.98 8.62
N GLY A 95 -2.26 10.18 7.65
CA GLY A 95 -1.46 9.87 6.51
C GLY A 95 -1.11 11.12 5.69
N ILE A 96 -2.13 11.84 5.24
CA ILE A 96 -1.97 13.07 4.46
C ILE A 96 -1.02 14.05 5.17
N ALA A 97 -1.15 14.23 6.49
CA ALA A 97 -0.29 15.09 7.30
C ALA A 97 1.18 14.69 7.27
N LEU A 98 1.46 13.38 7.18
CA LEU A 98 2.81 12.84 7.05
C LEU A 98 3.33 12.92 5.59
N ALA A 99 2.46 12.66 4.61
CA ALA A 99 2.84 12.62 3.19
C ALA A 99 3.12 14.00 2.59
N LEU A 100 2.44 15.05 3.04
CA LEU A 100 2.63 16.40 2.51
C LEU A 100 4.05 16.94 2.78
N PRO A 101 4.57 16.94 4.03
CA PRO A 101 5.96 17.35 4.28
C PRO A 101 6.97 16.52 3.51
N SER A 102 6.75 15.20 3.39
CA SER A 102 7.69 14.32 2.68
C SER A 102 7.70 14.59 1.17
N LEU A 103 6.54 14.87 0.56
CA LEU A 103 6.44 15.33 -0.83
C LEU A 103 7.18 16.64 -1.06
N VAL A 104 6.94 17.64 -0.20
CA VAL A 104 7.62 18.95 -0.30
C VAL A 104 9.13 18.76 -0.22
N LEU A 105 9.60 17.96 0.74
CA LEU A 105 11.02 17.64 0.90
C LEU A 105 11.59 16.91 -0.31
N ARG A 106 10.83 15.96 -0.88
CA ARG A 106 11.22 15.17 -2.06
C ARG A 106 11.30 16.02 -3.33
N PHE A 107 10.41 17.00 -3.49
CA PHE A 107 10.46 17.96 -4.58
C PHE A 107 11.61 18.96 -4.41
N TYR A 108 11.82 19.45 -3.18
CA TYR A 108 12.96 20.32 -2.85
C TYR A 108 14.29 19.63 -3.19
N TRP A 109 14.43 18.35 -2.85
CA TRP A 109 15.62 17.57 -3.18
C TRP A 109 15.63 16.96 -4.59
N HIS A 110 14.69 17.29 -5.48
CA HIS A 110 14.58 16.62 -6.77
C HIS A 110 15.90 16.62 -7.56
N HIS A 111 16.56 17.76 -7.63
CA HIS A 111 17.86 17.89 -8.31
C HIS A 111 19.01 17.33 -7.46
N GLU A 112 18.95 17.45 -6.14
CA GLU A 112 19.99 16.99 -5.23
C GLU A 112 20.08 15.46 -5.09
N LEU A 113 19.01 14.74 -5.44
CA LEU A 113 18.97 13.28 -5.48
C LEU A 113 19.50 12.71 -6.80
N HIS A 114 19.66 13.54 -7.84
CA HIS A 114 20.32 13.12 -9.07
C HIS A 114 21.83 13.10 -8.87
N VAL A 115 22.45 12.09 -9.46
CA VAL A 115 23.88 11.82 -9.27
C VAL A 115 24.65 12.22 -10.51
N ASP A 116 25.70 13.01 -10.30
CA ASP A 116 26.61 13.48 -11.34
C ASP A 116 27.89 12.61 -11.34
N PRO A 117 28.24 11.98 -12.47
CA PRO A 117 29.42 11.10 -12.56
C PRO A 117 30.74 11.81 -12.26
N THR A 118 30.82 13.13 -12.39
CA THR A 118 32.05 13.90 -12.14
C THR A 118 32.28 14.19 -10.66
N THR A 119 31.23 14.14 -9.84
CA THR A 119 31.29 14.51 -8.42
C THR A 119 30.96 13.36 -7.47
N ILE A 120 30.47 12.22 -7.99
CA ILE A 120 30.02 11.06 -7.21
C ILE A 120 31.09 10.45 -6.30
N PHE A 121 32.39 10.58 -6.62
CA PHE A 121 33.48 10.08 -5.77
C PHE A 121 33.86 11.02 -4.63
N LYS A 122 33.32 12.25 -4.60
CA LYS A 122 33.61 13.20 -3.52
C LYS A 122 32.87 12.78 -2.26
N GLU A 123 33.61 12.56 -1.17
CA GLU A 123 33.07 12.09 0.10
C GLU A 123 31.90 12.96 0.61
N ALA A 124 32.04 14.29 0.52
CA ALA A 124 30.98 15.22 0.92
C ALA A 124 29.68 15.02 0.13
N VAL A 125 29.77 14.74 -1.18
CA VAL A 125 28.63 14.47 -2.05
C VAL A 125 27.98 13.14 -1.68
N GLN A 126 28.78 12.09 -1.50
CA GLN A 126 28.28 10.78 -1.10
C GLN A 126 27.59 10.83 0.27
N ARG A 127 28.19 11.51 1.25
CA ARG A 127 27.61 11.66 2.59
C ARG A 127 26.25 12.34 2.53
N ALA A 128 26.15 13.42 1.73
CA ALA A 128 24.89 14.14 1.56
C ALA A 128 23.82 13.29 0.83
N LEU A 129 24.21 12.51 -0.19
CA LEU A 129 23.30 11.57 -0.87
C LEU A 129 22.82 10.46 0.06
N ARG A 130 23.74 9.81 0.78
CA ARG A 130 23.41 8.76 1.77
C ARG A 130 22.44 9.29 2.81
N TRP A 131 22.68 10.48 3.35
CA TRP A 131 21.76 11.11 4.30
C TRP A 131 20.35 11.30 3.74
N ARG A 132 20.21 11.94 2.56
CA ARG A 132 18.90 12.18 1.94
C ARG A 132 18.17 10.87 1.62
N TRP A 133 18.88 9.87 1.09
CA TRP A 133 18.30 8.55 0.84
C TRP A 133 17.96 7.80 2.12
N SER A 134 18.72 7.95 3.20
CA SER A 134 18.35 7.38 4.51
C SER A 134 17.06 7.99 5.05
N VAL A 135 16.85 9.30 4.87
CA VAL A 135 15.58 9.95 5.22
C VAL A 135 14.43 9.38 4.39
N MET A 136 14.61 9.21 3.08
CA MET A 136 13.59 8.57 2.21
C MET A 136 13.37 7.08 2.57
N CYS A 137 14.43 6.38 2.95
CA CYS A 137 14.37 4.98 3.39
C CYS A 137 13.52 4.85 4.65
N ALA A 138 13.78 5.67 5.67
CA ALA A 138 13.00 5.70 6.89
C ALA A 138 11.53 6.03 6.62
N TRP A 139 11.27 7.01 5.75
CA TRP A 139 9.93 7.36 5.32
C TRP A 139 9.20 6.18 4.65
N HIS A 140 9.80 5.56 3.63
CA HIS A 140 9.21 4.41 2.95
C HIS A 140 9.06 3.20 3.89
N GLY A 141 9.98 3.00 4.83
CA GLY A 141 9.86 1.97 5.87
C GLY A 141 8.63 2.16 6.75
N VAL A 142 8.36 3.39 7.20
CA VAL A 142 7.12 3.72 7.94
C VAL A 142 5.88 3.49 7.06
N ALA A 143 5.91 3.93 5.80
CA ALA A 143 4.80 3.74 4.88
C ALA A 143 4.50 2.26 4.60
N VAL A 144 5.54 1.42 4.43
CA VAL A 144 5.43 -0.04 4.28
C VAL A 144 4.77 -0.64 5.51
N PHE A 145 5.20 -0.27 6.71
CA PHE A 145 4.64 -0.80 7.94
C PHE A 145 3.14 -0.47 8.07
N ILE A 146 2.77 0.79 7.80
CA ILE A 146 1.36 1.22 7.82
C ILE A 146 0.56 0.50 6.75
N GLY A 147 1.08 0.42 5.51
CA GLY A 147 0.41 -0.26 4.40
C GLY A 147 0.19 -1.74 4.67
N PHE A 148 1.17 -2.43 5.24
CA PHE A 148 1.06 -3.82 5.65
C PHE A 148 -0.01 -4.00 6.73
N PHE A 149 -0.01 -3.15 7.75
CA PHE A 149 -1.00 -3.21 8.82
C PHE A 149 -2.42 -3.00 8.28
N GLN A 150 -2.63 -1.99 7.44
CA GLN A 150 -3.92 -1.75 6.79
C GLN A 150 -4.36 -2.93 5.92
N LEU A 151 -3.43 -3.53 5.15
CA LEU A 151 -3.71 -4.68 4.31
C LEU A 151 -4.23 -5.85 5.14
N VAL A 152 -3.59 -6.16 6.28
CA VAL A 152 -4.03 -7.22 7.20
C VAL A 152 -5.41 -6.92 7.77
N VAL A 153 -5.63 -5.72 8.30
CA VAL A 153 -6.92 -5.33 8.91
C VAL A 153 -8.05 -5.41 7.89
N HIS A 154 -7.87 -4.85 6.69
CA HIS A 154 -8.89 -4.89 5.65
C HIS A 154 -9.14 -6.31 5.12
N SER A 155 -8.11 -7.16 5.06
CA SER A 155 -8.26 -8.57 4.68
C SER A 155 -9.10 -9.34 5.69
N VAL A 156 -8.83 -9.18 6.99
CA VAL A 156 -9.62 -9.82 8.06
C VAL A 156 -11.07 -9.34 8.02
N ASN A 157 -11.30 -8.04 7.88
CA ASN A 157 -12.65 -7.47 7.80
C ASN A 157 -13.40 -7.95 6.54
N ALA A 158 -12.72 -8.16 5.42
CA ALA A 158 -13.32 -8.72 4.22
C ALA A 158 -13.73 -10.20 4.43
N LEU A 159 -12.87 -11.01 5.05
CA LEU A 159 -13.15 -12.41 5.36
C LEU A 159 -14.32 -12.55 6.35
N GLN A 160 -14.37 -11.73 7.40
CA GLN A 160 -15.47 -11.74 8.37
C GLN A 160 -16.81 -11.40 7.71
N ARG A 161 -16.85 -10.38 6.85
CA ARG A 161 -18.06 -10.03 6.10
C ARG A 161 -18.51 -11.20 5.22
N HIS A 162 -17.59 -11.81 4.47
CA HIS A 162 -17.92 -12.97 3.64
C HIS A 162 -18.48 -14.15 4.45
N ALA A 163 -17.90 -14.46 5.61
CA ALA A 163 -18.38 -15.52 6.49
C ALA A 163 -19.80 -15.25 7.03
N ILE A 164 -20.10 -14.01 7.41
CA ILE A 164 -21.44 -13.60 7.87
C ILE A 164 -22.47 -13.76 6.75
N TYR A 165 -22.16 -13.31 5.53
CA TYR A 165 -23.05 -13.47 4.38
C TYR A 165 -23.38 -14.93 4.09
N HIS A 166 -22.37 -15.80 4.08
CA HIS A 166 -22.56 -17.23 3.80
C HIS A 166 -23.40 -17.93 4.89
N ASN A 167 -23.21 -17.57 6.16
CA ASN A 167 -24.02 -18.12 7.26
C ASN A 167 -25.47 -17.63 7.21
N ALA A 168 -25.69 -16.36 6.84
CA ALA A 168 -27.03 -15.79 6.72
C ALA A 168 -27.84 -16.40 5.58
N THR A 169 -27.21 -16.65 4.42
CA THR A 169 -27.87 -17.31 3.28
C THR A 169 -28.10 -18.79 3.54
N GLY A 170 -27.16 -19.50 4.17
CA GLY A 170 -27.34 -20.90 4.59
C GLY A 170 -28.51 -21.08 5.56
N GLY A 171 -28.66 -20.19 6.55
CA GLY A 171 -29.80 -20.21 7.48
C GLY A 171 -31.15 -19.85 6.84
N LEU A 172 -31.16 -19.01 5.80
CA LEU A 172 -32.38 -18.68 5.04
C LEU A 172 -32.83 -19.83 4.15
N LEU A 173 -31.90 -20.55 3.52
CA LEU A 173 -32.22 -21.75 2.73
C LEU A 173 -32.77 -22.87 3.62
N HIS A 174 -32.22 -23.05 4.82
CA HIS A 174 -32.69 -24.09 5.74
C HIS A 174 -34.12 -23.85 6.26
N ASN A 175 -34.57 -22.59 6.30
CA ASN A 175 -35.92 -22.21 6.72
C ASN A 175 -36.89 -21.98 5.55
N HIS A 176 -36.48 -22.24 4.31
CA HIS A 176 -37.33 -22.05 3.16
C HIS A 176 -38.34 -23.19 3.03
N PRO A 177 -39.66 -22.94 2.92
CA PRO A 177 -40.70 -23.98 2.92
C PRO A 177 -40.55 -24.99 1.76
N LEU A 178 -39.95 -24.59 0.63
CA LEU A 178 -39.63 -25.50 -0.48
C LEU A 178 -38.43 -26.41 -0.20
N TYR A 179 -37.50 -26.00 0.64
CA TYR A 179 -36.35 -26.84 1.04
C TYR A 179 -36.79 -27.94 2.00
N ASN A 180 -37.67 -27.60 2.96
CA ASN A 180 -38.29 -28.57 3.87
C ASN A 180 -39.29 -29.52 3.19
N ALA A 181 -39.77 -29.19 1.99
CA ALA A 181 -40.63 -30.08 1.20
C ALA A 181 -39.85 -31.18 0.46
N HIS A 182 -38.58 -30.96 0.13
CA HIS A 182 -37.75 -31.91 -0.63
C HIS A 182 -36.81 -32.76 0.23
N TYR A 183 -36.48 -32.30 1.44
CA TYR A 183 -35.65 -33.05 2.39
C TYR A 183 -36.37 -33.13 3.74
N PRO A 184 -37.33 -34.04 3.91
CA PRO A 184 -37.93 -34.28 5.22
C PRO A 184 -36.80 -34.69 6.18
N VAL A 185 -36.63 -33.92 7.24
CA VAL A 185 -35.70 -34.20 8.32
C VAL A 185 -36.06 -35.56 8.90
N TYR A 186 -35.24 -36.58 8.63
CA TYR A 186 -35.22 -37.85 9.37
C TYR A 186 -34.64 -37.57 10.74
N GLY A 187 -35.44 -37.00 11.64
CA GLY A 187 -35.00 -36.56 12.96
C GLY A 187 -36.15 -36.53 13.96
N ALA A 188 -36.80 -37.68 14.12
CA ALA A 188 -37.62 -37.99 15.28
C ALA A 188 -37.23 -39.38 15.78
N ILE A 189 -36.08 -39.47 16.46
CA ILE A 189 -35.78 -40.46 17.51
C ILE A 189 -34.87 -39.77 18.54
#